data_AF-A0A0M0JQ41-F1
#
_entry.id   AF-A0A0M0JQ41-F1
#
_cell.length_a   1.000
_cell.length_b   1.000
_cell.length_c   1.000
_cell.angle_alpha   90.00
_cell.angle_beta   90.00
_cell.angle_gamma   90.00
#
_symmetry.space_group_name_H-M   'P 1'
#
loop_
_entity.id
_entity.type
_entity.pdbx_description
1 polymer ?
#
loop_
_entity_poly.entity_id
_entity_poly.type
_entity_poly.pdbx_seq_one_letter_code
_entity_poly.pdbx_strand_id
1 'polypeptide(L)'
;MGGNETKQLETSVKESMTLIDRFYNGGNRARPAALDILVVVLDGVVRRMRQQYASRKKFIEDGNAEIATIDARVAAIQATQAPLKKELEERQARAAYLRETIEKGTGTITDSVSVARAALEKAQLLSRKNEKVDIASLKLSIKGYDGKGHALPERSENLRKKIGGPAARKPGDLEPQKTLEADARMIERAHKMIAVPTPK
;
A
#
# COMPACT_ATOMS: atom_id res chain seq x y z
N MET A 1 -25.61 50.94 -20.22
CA MET A 1 -25.59 52.32 -20.78
C MET A 1 -26.92 52.80 -21.37
N GLY A 2 -28.04 52.05 -21.29
CA GLY A 2 -29.31 52.47 -21.92
C GLY A 2 -30.19 53.50 -21.17
N GLY A 3 -29.83 53.87 -19.93
CA GLY A 3 -30.67 54.73 -19.08
C GLY A 3 -30.56 56.24 -19.35
N ASN A 4 -29.51 56.69 -20.04
CA ASN A 4 -29.33 58.11 -20.37
C ASN A 4 -30.06 58.49 -21.67
N GLU A 5 -30.08 57.58 -22.66
CA GLU A 5 -30.75 57.81 -23.94
C GLU A 5 -32.27 57.77 -23.82
N THR A 6 -32.82 56.91 -22.94
CA THR A 6 -34.27 56.90 -22.66
C THR A 6 -34.73 58.18 -21.97
N LYS A 7 -33.95 58.67 -21.00
CA LYS A 7 -34.22 59.95 -20.33
C LYS A 7 -34.17 61.12 -21.31
N GLN A 8 -33.19 61.15 -22.21
CA GLN A 8 -33.12 62.19 -23.25
C GLN A 8 -34.32 62.13 -24.20
N LEU A 9 -34.82 60.94 -24.53
CA LEU A 9 -36.03 60.79 -25.34
C LEU A 9 -37.28 61.30 -24.62
N GLU A 10 -37.45 60.93 -23.35
CA GLU A 10 -38.58 61.37 -22.54
C GLU A 10 -38.60 62.89 -22.38
N THR A 11 -37.43 63.50 -22.18
CA THR A 11 -37.31 64.96 -22.10
C THR A 11 -37.65 65.62 -23.45
N SER A 12 -37.12 65.10 -24.56
CA SER A 12 -37.39 65.64 -25.90
C SER A 12 -38.87 65.50 -26.31
N VAL A 13 -39.52 64.38 -25.95
CA VAL A 13 -40.95 64.16 -26.19
C VAL A 13 -41.80 65.08 -25.32
N LYS A 14 -41.46 65.26 -24.04
CA LYS A 14 -42.16 66.20 -23.14
C LYS A 14 -42.05 67.64 -23.62
N GLU A 15 -40.88 68.07 -24.05
CA GLU A 15 -40.67 69.40 -24.62
C GLU A 15 -41.50 69.60 -25.90
N SER A 16 -41.56 68.58 -26.76
CA SER A 16 -42.39 68.59 -27.98
C SER A 16 -43.89 68.66 -27.66
N MET A 17 -44.36 67.92 -26.65
CA MET A 17 -45.75 67.97 -26.18
C MET A 17 -46.12 69.32 -25.57
N THR A 18 -45.23 69.92 -24.78
CA THR A 18 -45.50 71.26 -24.21
C THR A 18 -45.57 72.37 -25.26
N LEU A 19 -44.86 72.23 -26.38
CA LEU A 19 -45.00 73.10 -27.55
C LEU A 19 -46.37 72.95 -28.20
N ILE A 20 -46.89 71.72 -28.29
CA ILE A 20 -48.24 71.42 -28.82
C ILE A 20 -49.33 71.98 -27.90
N ASP A 21 -49.19 71.85 -26.58
CA ASP A 21 -50.17 72.39 -25.63
C ASP A 21 -50.23 73.93 -25.66
N ARG A 22 -49.08 74.60 -25.81
CA ARG A 22 -49.04 76.06 -26.03
C ARG A 22 -49.69 76.46 -27.35
N PHE A 23 -49.63 75.59 -28.34
CA PHE A 23 -50.21 75.79 -29.66
C PHE A 23 -51.75 75.68 -29.65
N TYR A 24 -52.30 74.78 -28.83
CA TYR A 24 -53.74 74.57 -28.69
C TYR A 24 -54.43 75.54 -27.72
N ASN A 25 -53.75 75.96 -26.63
CA ASN A 25 -54.32 76.90 -25.64
C ASN A 25 -54.50 78.34 -26.15
N GLY A 26 -53.99 78.68 -27.34
CA GLY A 26 -54.06 80.01 -27.95
C GLY A 26 -55.34 80.32 -28.75
N GLY A 27 -56.42 79.56 -28.59
CA GLY A 27 -57.73 79.89 -29.17
C GLY A 27 -57.76 79.92 -30.71
N ASN A 28 -57.92 78.74 -31.32
CA ASN A 28 -58.52 78.55 -32.64
C ASN A 28 -58.09 79.46 -33.82
N ARG A 29 -56.81 79.87 -33.89
CA ARG A 29 -56.14 80.36 -35.11
C ARG A 29 -54.65 80.01 -35.12
N ALA A 30 -54.32 78.72 -35.20
CA ALA A 30 -53.03 78.39 -35.79
C ALA A 30 -53.09 78.81 -37.26
N ARG A 31 -52.34 79.86 -37.64
CA ARG A 31 -52.16 80.22 -39.06
C ARG A 31 -51.68 78.96 -39.81
N PRO A 32 -52.08 78.70 -41.06
CA PRO A 32 -51.67 77.49 -41.81
C PRO A 32 -50.17 77.16 -41.70
N ALA A 33 -49.32 78.19 -41.77
CA ALA A 33 -47.87 78.09 -41.60
C ALA A 33 -47.42 77.44 -40.27
N ALA A 34 -48.21 77.58 -39.21
CA ALA A 34 -47.89 77.05 -37.91
C ALA A 34 -48.25 75.54 -37.82
N LEU A 35 -49.32 75.10 -38.50
CA LEU A 35 -49.63 73.67 -38.64
C LEU A 35 -48.56 72.96 -39.48
N ASP A 36 -48.07 73.62 -40.54
CA ASP A 36 -46.97 73.09 -41.37
C ASP A 36 -45.70 72.87 -40.53
N ILE A 37 -45.35 73.82 -39.66
CA ILE A 37 -44.22 73.67 -38.72
C ILE A 37 -44.45 72.45 -37.81
N LEU A 38 -45.66 72.28 -37.27
CA LEU A 38 -45.96 71.15 -36.39
C LEU A 38 -45.82 69.81 -37.12
N VAL A 39 -46.30 69.71 -38.36
CA VAL A 39 -46.16 68.49 -39.19
C VAL A 39 -44.69 68.16 -39.42
N VAL A 40 -43.86 69.15 -39.76
CA VAL A 40 -42.40 68.95 -39.95
C VAL A 40 -41.72 68.49 -38.65
N VAL A 41 -42.08 69.07 -37.51
CA VAL A 41 -41.54 68.67 -36.20
C VAL A 41 -41.93 67.22 -35.87
N LEU A 42 -43.21 66.87 -36.05
CA LEU A 42 -43.70 65.52 -35.79
C LEU A 42 -43.07 64.48 -36.73
N ASP A 43 -42.91 64.79 -38.01
CA ASP A 43 -42.21 63.90 -38.96
C ASP A 43 -40.74 63.69 -38.55
N GLY A 44 -40.08 64.76 -38.09
CA GLY A 44 -38.73 64.68 -37.51
C GLY A 44 -38.65 63.79 -36.27
N VAL A 45 -39.63 63.86 -35.37
CA VAL A 45 -39.73 62.98 -34.20
C VAL A 45 -39.95 61.53 -34.62
N VAL A 46 -40.90 61.27 -35.52
CA VAL A 46 -41.20 59.92 -36.04
C VAL A 46 -39.98 59.31 -36.71
N ARG A 47 -39.23 60.08 -37.51
CA ARG A 47 -37.99 59.63 -38.15
C ARG A 47 -36.93 59.24 -37.13
N ARG A 48 -36.72 60.05 -36.09
CA ARG A 48 -35.78 59.72 -35.00
C ARG A 48 -36.20 58.47 -34.23
N MET A 49 -37.48 58.33 -33.91
CA MET A 49 -38.00 57.13 -33.25
C MET A 49 -37.74 55.88 -34.11
N ARG A 50 -38.06 55.92 -35.41
CA ARG A 50 -37.81 54.80 -36.34
C ARG A 50 -36.34 54.38 -36.38
N GLN A 51 -35.42 55.36 -36.44
CA GLN A 51 -33.98 55.09 -36.40
C GLN A 51 -33.56 54.39 -35.11
N GLN A 52 -34.05 54.86 -33.96
CA GLN A 52 -33.76 54.22 -32.68
C GLN A 52 -34.34 52.81 -32.56
N TYR A 53 -35.56 52.58 -33.05
CA TYR A 53 -36.14 51.24 -33.12
C TYR A 53 -35.29 50.31 -33.97
N ALA A 54 -34.81 50.76 -35.14
CA ALA A 54 -33.92 49.97 -35.98
C ALA A 54 -32.59 49.65 -35.28
N SER A 55 -31.97 50.63 -34.61
CA SER A 55 -30.73 50.41 -33.86
C SER A 55 -30.92 49.43 -32.70
N ARG A 56 -32.02 49.55 -31.94
CA ARG A 56 -32.34 48.63 -30.84
C ARG A 56 -32.64 47.23 -31.34
N LYS A 57 -33.38 47.10 -32.45
CA LYS A 57 -33.66 45.80 -33.08
C LYS A 57 -32.36 45.10 -33.47
N LYS A 58 -31.45 45.81 -34.12
CA LYS A 58 -30.13 45.27 -34.47
C LYS A 58 -29.34 44.83 -33.23
N PHE A 59 -29.32 45.67 -32.19
CA PHE A 59 -28.64 45.32 -30.94
C PHE A 59 -29.21 44.05 -30.28
N ILE A 60 -30.54 43.86 -30.33
CA ILE A 60 -31.18 42.63 -29.84
C ILE A 60 -30.81 41.43 -30.71
N GLU A 61 -30.78 41.59 -32.03
CA GLU A 61 -30.36 40.53 -32.96
C GLU A 61 -28.92 40.09 -32.71
N ASP A 62 -28.00 41.05 -32.56
CA ASP A 62 -26.59 40.79 -32.25
C ASP A 62 -26.46 40.09 -30.89
N GLY A 63 -27.17 40.57 -29.86
CA GLY A 63 -27.19 39.95 -28.53
C GLY A 63 -27.73 38.52 -28.53
N ASN A 64 -28.78 38.25 -29.31
CA ASN A 64 -29.32 36.89 -29.45
C ASN A 64 -28.34 35.94 -30.16
N ALA A 65 -27.57 36.44 -31.14
CA ALA A 65 -26.54 35.65 -31.79
C ALA A 65 -25.38 35.29 -30.84
N GLU A 66 -24.99 36.23 -29.97
CA GLU A 66 -24.01 35.97 -28.91
C GLU A 66 -24.51 34.93 -27.91
N ILE A 67 -25.76 35.05 -27.45
CA ILE A 67 -26.41 34.08 -26.56
C ILE A 67 -26.38 32.68 -27.18
N ALA A 68 -26.80 32.55 -28.46
CA ALA A 68 -26.79 31.27 -29.16
C ALA A 68 -25.38 30.65 -29.24
N THR A 69 -24.35 31.48 -29.41
CA THR A 69 -22.95 31.03 -29.42
C THR A 69 -22.50 30.54 -28.04
N ILE A 70 -22.92 31.21 -26.97
CA ILE A 70 -22.63 30.81 -25.59
C ILE A 70 -23.34 29.49 -25.26
N ASP A 71 -24.62 29.36 -25.62
CA ASP A 71 -25.39 28.15 -25.38
C ASP A 71 -24.76 26.93 -26.07
N ALA A 72 -24.30 27.09 -27.31
CA ALA A 72 -23.57 26.05 -28.04
C ALA A 72 -22.28 25.62 -27.31
N ARG A 73 -21.53 26.60 -26.76
CA ARG A 73 -20.32 26.32 -25.97
C ARG A 73 -20.65 25.59 -24.67
N VAL A 74 -21.71 25.99 -23.97
CA VAL A 74 -22.16 25.32 -22.74
C VAL A 74 -22.56 23.89 -23.03
N ALA A 75 -23.32 23.63 -24.10
CA ALA A 75 -23.70 22.28 -24.50
C ALA A 75 -22.48 21.40 -24.81
N ALA A 76 -21.47 21.95 -25.51
CA ALA A 76 -20.23 21.24 -25.79
C ALA A 76 -19.44 20.88 -24.50
N ILE A 77 -19.35 21.82 -23.55
CA ILE A 77 -18.71 21.57 -22.25
C ILE A 77 -19.46 20.51 -21.45
N GLN A 78 -20.79 20.54 -21.44
CA GLN A 78 -21.58 19.52 -20.75
C GLN A 78 -21.39 18.13 -21.35
N ALA A 79 -21.31 18.04 -22.68
CA ALA A 79 -21.04 16.78 -23.39
C ALA A 79 -19.66 16.19 -23.04
N THR A 80 -18.64 17.01 -22.82
CA THR A 80 -17.32 16.53 -22.37
C THR A 80 -17.26 16.23 -20.87
N GLN A 81 -18.05 16.92 -20.06
CA GLN A 81 -18.09 16.71 -18.61
C GLN A 81 -18.75 15.37 -18.22
N ALA A 82 -19.78 14.94 -18.95
CA ALA A 82 -20.49 13.68 -18.68
C ALA A 82 -19.58 12.43 -18.67
N PRO A 83 -18.76 12.15 -19.70
CA PRO A 83 -17.86 11.00 -19.69
C PRO A 83 -16.77 11.11 -18.62
N LEU A 84 -16.26 12.31 -18.34
CA LEU A 84 -15.26 12.52 -17.29
C LEU A 84 -15.79 12.21 -15.89
N LYS A 85 -17.07 12.51 -15.61
CA LYS A 85 -17.72 12.11 -14.35
C LYS A 85 -17.81 10.60 -14.23
N LYS A 86 -18.21 9.92 -15.31
CA LYS A 86 -18.26 8.45 -15.34
C LYS A 86 -16.87 7.83 -15.14
N GLU A 87 -15.86 8.35 -15.81
CA GLU A 87 -14.47 7.88 -15.65
C GLU A 87 -13.96 8.10 -14.21
N LEU A 88 -14.33 9.22 -13.57
CA LEU A 88 -13.99 9.48 -12.17
C LEU A 88 -14.63 8.44 -11.24
N GLU A 89 -15.91 8.11 -11.42
CA GLU A 89 -16.61 7.09 -10.65
C GLU A 89 -15.97 5.70 -10.82
N GLU A 90 -15.65 5.31 -12.06
CA GLU A 90 -14.97 4.04 -12.36
C GLU A 90 -13.57 3.97 -11.69
N ARG A 91 -12.81 5.07 -11.74
CA ARG A 91 -11.49 5.16 -11.08
C ARG A 91 -11.60 5.10 -9.57
N GLN A 92 -12.62 5.73 -8.98
CA GLN A 92 -12.88 5.66 -7.53
C GLN A 92 -13.25 4.24 -7.10
N ALA A 93 -14.11 3.56 -7.86
CA ALA A 93 -14.46 2.16 -7.60
C ALA A 93 -13.24 1.24 -7.69
N ARG A 94 -12.39 1.43 -8.71
CA ARG A 94 -11.13 0.68 -8.85
C ARG A 94 -10.16 0.95 -7.68
N ALA A 95 -10.06 2.20 -7.23
CA ALA A 95 -9.22 2.53 -6.08
C ALA A 95 -9.72 1.88 -4.79
N ALA A 96 -11.04 1.83 -4.56
CA ALA A 96 -11.63 1.15 -3.42
C ALA A 96 -11.34 -0.36 -3.44
N TYR A 97 -11.54 -1.01 -4.60
CA TYR A 97 -11.20 -2.43 -4.78
C TYR A 97 -9.72 -2.71 -4.49
N LEU A 98 -8.81 -1.90 -5.03
CA LEU A 98 -7.38 -2.06 -4.79
C LEU A 98 -7.02 -1.92 -3.30
N ARG A 99 -7.60 -0.95 -2.59
CA ARG A 99 -7.40 -0.80 -1.15
C ARG A 99 -7.84 -2.04 -0.38
N GLU A 100 -9.02 -2.59 -0.69
CA GLU A 100 -9.52 -3.80 -0.04
C GLU A 100 -8.61 -5.01 -0.32
N THR A 101 -8.14 -5.17 -1.56
CA THR A 101 -7.20 -6.27 -1.89
C THR A 101 -5.85 -6.13 -1.20
N ILE A 102 -5.33 -4.90 -1.08
CA ILE A 102 -4.09 -4.62 -0.34
C ILE A 102 -4.30 -4.95 1.13
N GLU A 103 -5.41 -4.53 1.74
CA GLU A 103 -5.71 -4.82 3.14
C GLU A 103 -5.76 -6.33 3.41
N LYS A 104 -6.49 -7.09 2.59
CA LYS A 104 -6.52 -8.56 2.68
C LYS A 104 -5.12 -9.17 2.52
N GLY A 105 -4.35 -8.70 1.53
CA GLY A 105 -2.98 -9.14 1.31
C GLY A 105 -2.08 -8.87 2.53
N THR A 106 -2.14 -7.67 3.10
CA THR A 106 -1.37 -7.32 4.30
C THR A 106 -1.76 -8.15 5.52
N GLY A 107 -3.05 -8.48 5.68
CA GLY A 107 -3.53 -9.40 6.71
C GLY A 107 -2.90 -10.79 6.54
N THR A 108 -2.98 -11.38 5.35
CA THR A 108 -2.40 -12.72 5.09
C THR A 108 -0.90 -12.79 5.33
N ILE A 109 -0.15 -11.74 4.99
CA ILE A 109 1.29 -11.65 5.25
C ILE A 109 1.54 -11.59 6.76
N THR A 110 0.78 -10.76 7.48
CA THR A 110 0.91 -10.61 8.93
C THR A 110 0.65 -11.95 9.64
N ASP A 111 -0.41 -12.66 9.26
CA ASP A 111 -0.74 -13.99 9.78
C ASP A 111 0.41 -14.98 9.50
N SER A 112 0.92 -15.00 8.27
CA SER A 112 2.04 -15.87 7.88
C SER A 112 3.30 -15.60 8.70
N VAL A 113 3.64 -14.33 8.92
CA VAL A 113 4.78 -13.93 9.76
C VAL A 113 4.56 -14.37 11.22
N SER A 114 3.35 -14.24 11.75
CA SER A 114 3.04 -14.69 13.12
C SER A 114 3.24 -16.20 13.29
N VAL A 115 2.78 -16.99 12.32
CA VAL A 115 2.95 -18.46 12.30
C VAL A 115 4.42 -18.83 12.18
N ALA A 116 5.17 -18.18 11.30
CA ALA A 116 6.61 -18.42 11.13
C ALA A 116 7.39 -18.10 12.42
N ARG A 117 7.05 -17.01 13.13
CA ARG A 117 7.65 -16.67 14.42
C ARG A 117 7.37 -17.74 15.49
N ALA A 118 6.11 -18.19 15.60
CA ALA A 118 5.74 -19.23 16.55
C ALA A 118 6.44 -20.58 16.26
N ALA A 119 6.56 -20.93 14.97
CA ALA A 119 7.30 -22.13 14.55
C ALA A 119 8.80 -22.03 14.87
N LEU A 120 9.42 -20.86 14.65
CA LEU A 120 10.82 -20.61 14.98
C LEU A 120 11.07 -20.73 16.48
N GLU A 121 10.21 -20.13 17.32
CA GLU A 121 10.31 -20.23 18.77
C GLU A 121 10.23 -21.68 19.25
N LYS A 122 9.27 -22.46 18.70
CA LYS A 122 9.14 -23.89 19.00
C LYS A 122 10.38 -24.69 18.60
N ALA A 123 10.95 -24.40 17.42
CA ALA A 123 12.17 -25.05 16.94
C ALA A 123 13.37 -24.74 17.85
N GLN A 124 13.51 -23.49 18.30
CA GLN A 124 14.56 -23.08 19.25
C GLN A 124 14.43 -23.81 20.60
N LEU A 125 13.21 -23.94 21.12
CA LEU A 125 12.96 -24.70 22.36
C LEU A 125 13.31 -26.18 22.21
N LEU A 126 12.95 -26.79 21.07
CA LEU A 126 13.31 -28.18 20.77
C LEU A 126 14.82 -28.37 20.63
N SER A 127 15.54 -27.46 19.95
CA SER A 127 17.00 -27.47 19.87
C SER A 127 17.63 -27.44 21.26
N ARG A 128 17.23 -26.49 22.11
CA ARG A 128 17.72 -26.39 23.49
C ARG A 128 17.41 -27.64 24.32
N LYS A 129 16.25 -28.27 24.10
CA LYS A 129 15.89 -29.52 24.77
C LYS A 129 16.80 -30.66 24.32
N ASN A 130 17.04 -30.80 23.01
CA ASN A 130 17.91 -31.83 22.45
C ASN A 130 19.35 -31.64 22.93
N GLU A 131 19.89 -30.42 22.91
CA GLU A 131 21.21 -30.10 23.45
C GLU A 131 21.35 -30.53 24.92
N LYS A 132 20.33 -30.27 25.75
CA LYS A 132 20.33 -30.71 27.15
C LYS A 132 20.34 -32.24 27.28
N VAL A 133 19.57 -32.93 26.45
CA VAL A 133 19.53 -34.41 26.41
C VAL A 133 20.87 -34.97 25.95
N ASP A 134 21.46 -34.40 24.91
CA ASP A 134 22.76 -34.82 24.37
C ASP A 134 23.88 -34.62 25.40
N ILE A 135 23.91 -33.46 26.07
CA ILE A 135 24.86 -33.18 27.17
C ILE A 135 24.66 -34.18 28.33
N ALA A 136 23.41 -34.50 28.69
CA ALA A 136 23.13 -35.47 29.74
C ALA A 136 23.61 -36.88 29.35
N SER A 137 23.37 -37.29 28.10
CA SER A 137 23.84 -38.56 27.55
C SER A 137 25.37 -38.65 27.52
N LEU A 138 26.05 -37.58 27.08
CA LEU A 138 27.52 -37.48 27.12
C LEU A 138 28.07 -37.60 28.55
N LYS A 139 27.43 -36.96 29.53
CA LYS A 139 27.84 -37.08 30.93
C LYS A 139 27.67 -38.50 31.47
N LEU A 140 26.59 -39.20 31.07
CA LEU A 140 26.36 -40.59 31.43
C LEU A 140 27.41 -41.51 30.78
N SER A 141 27.70 -41.32 29.49
CA SER A 141 28.67 -42.13 28.77
C SER A 141 30.09 -41.98 29.34
N ILE A 142 30.50 -40.75 29.69
CA ILE A 142 31.77 -40.49 30.40
C ILE A 142 31.82 -41.23 31.74
N LYS A 143 30.69 -41.32 32.46
CA LYS A 143 30.58 -42.07 33.72
C LYS A 143 30.50 -43.59 33.52
N GLY A 144 30.42 -44.06 32.27
CA GLY A 144 30.33 -45.48 31.95
C GLY A 144 28.91 -46.05 31.87
N TYR A 145 27.90 -45.19 31.70
CA TYR A 145 26.49 -45.59 31.58
C TYR A 145 25.92 -45.15 30.23
N ASP A 146 24.95 -45.90 29.69
CA ASP A 146 24.20 -45.52 28.50
C ASP A 146 23.16 -44.42 28.81
N GLY A 147 22.50 -43.90 27.77
CA GLY A 147 21.47 -42.86 27.91
C GLY A 147 20.21 -43.29 28.68
N LYS A 148 20.07 -44.57 29.04
CA LYS A 148 19.00 -45.14 29.88
C LYS A 148 19.46 -45.44 31.31
N GLY A 149 20.75 -45.21 31.62
CA GLY A 149 21.34 -45.45 32.93
C GLY A 149 21.84 -46.88 33.16
N HIS A 150 21.92 -47.72 32.14
CA HIS A 150 22.56 -49.03 32.24
C HIS A 150 24.07 -48.90 32.06
N ALA A 151 24.86 -49.73 32.75
CA ALA A 151 26.31 -49.72 32.58
C ALA A 151 26.68 -50.14 31.14
N LEU A 152 27.63 -49.43 30.52
CA LEU A 152 28.16 -49.76 29.20
C LEU A 152 28.76 -51.18 29.20
N PRO A 153 28.76 -51.91 28.07
CA PRO A 153 29.21 -53.31 28.01
C PRO A 153 30.63 -53.55 28.53
N GLU A 154 31.52 -52.57 28.41
CA GLU A 154 32.91 -52.65 28.91
C GLU A 154 33.02 -52.45 30.43
N ARG A 155 31.95 -51.98 31.09
CA ARG A 155 31.87 -51.71 32.53
C ARG A 155 30.67 -52.38 33.22
N SER A 156 29.96 -53.26 32.52
CA SER A 156 28.78 -53.97 33.04
C SER A 156 29.12 -55.00 34.11
N GLU A 157 30.38 -55.44 34.19
CA GLU A 157 30.86 -56.25 35.31
C GLU A 157 31.20 -55.38 36.53
N ASN A 158 30.42 -55.54 37.60
CA ASN A 158 30.79 -55.00 38.91
C ASN A 158 32.08 -55.69 39.41
N LEU A 159 33.24 -55.05 39.25
CA LEU A 159 34.54 -55.53 39.76
C LEU A 159 34.53 -55.84 41.27
N ARG A 160 33.64 -55.20 42.05
CA ARG A 160 33.40 -55.49 43.48
C ARG A 160 32.60 -56.76 43.75
N LYS A 161 31.79 -57.22 42.79
CA LYS A 161 30.96 -58.43 42.91
C LYS A 161 31.49 -59.59 42.05
N LYS A 162 32.61 -59.40 41.35
CA LYS A 162 33.28 -60.45 40.61
C LYS A 162 33.87 -61.46 41.60
N ILE A 163 33.35 -62.69 41.56
CA ILE A 163 33.96 -63.83 42.26
C ILE A 163 35.38 -63.99 41.69
N GLY A 164 36.41 -63.72 42.49
CA GLY A 164 37.82 -63.74 42.09
C GLY A 164 38.43 -62.40 41.63
N GLY A 165 37.71 -61.28 41.74
CA GLY A 165 38.24 -59.94 41.41
C GLY A 165 39.26 -59.40 42.44
N PRO A 166 40.01 -58.32 42.12
CA PRO A 166 41.07 -57.78 43.00
C PRO A 166 40.58 -57.36 44.39
N ALA A 167 39.31 -56.96 44.51
CA ALA A 167 38.68 -56.58 45.77
C ALA A 167 38.17 -57.76 46.61
N ALA A 168 38.14 -58.98 46.06
CA ALA A 168 37.78 -60.21 46.77
C ALA A 168 39.00 -60.97 47.31
N ARG A 169 40.22 -60.50 47.02
CA ARG A 169 41.48 -61.09 47.47
C ARG A 169 41.69 -60.76 48.95
N LYS A 170 41.93 -61.77 49.78
CA LYS A 170 42.30 -61.59 51.20
C LYS A 170 43.79 -61.22 51.30
N PRO A 171 44.23 -60.51 52.36
CA PRO A 171 45.65 -60.27 52.60
C PRO A 171 46.38 -61.62 52.69
N GLY A 172 47.13 -61.99 51.66
CA GLY A 172 47.78 -63.31 51.53
C GLY A 172 47.58 -64.00 50.17
N ASP A 173 46.61 -63.58 49.35
CA ASP A 173 46.35 -64.20 48.03
C ASP A 173 47.32 -63.76 46.91
N LEU A 174 48.49 -63.25 47.26
CA LEU A 174 49.58 -63.04 46.29
C LEU A 174 50.27 -64.39 46.06
N GLU A 175 49.88 -65.08 44.98
CA GLU A 175 50.72 -66.12 44.37
C GLU A 175 52.15 -65.56 44.22
N PRO A 176 53.19 -66.33 44.59
CA PRO A 176 54.56 -65.89 44.40
C PRO A 176 54.74 -65.59 42.91
N GLN A 177 55.25 -64.39 42.61
CA GLN A 177 55.67 -64.05 41.26
C GLN A 177 56.57 -65.18 40.77
N LYS A 178 56.11 -65.94 39.76
CA LYS A 178 56.96 -66.90 39.06
C LYS A 178 58.18 -66.11 38.62
N THR A 179 59.32 -66.46 39.22
CA THR A 179 60.58 -65.80 38.93
C THR A 179 60.85 -65.93 37.43
N LEU A 180 61.32 -64.83 36.84
CA LEU A 180 61.74 -64.71 35.44
C LEU A 180 62.75 -65.79 34.98
N GLU A 181 63.27 -66.60 35.92
CA GLU A 181 64.15 -67.74 35.69
C GLU A 181 63.48 -68.91 34.93
N ALA A 182 62.16 -69.10 35.07
CA ALA A 182 61.46 -70.18 34.35
C ALA A 182 61.33 -69.87 32.85
N ASP A 183 61.13 -68.60 32.50
CA ASP A 183 61.05 -68.15 31.11
C ASP A 183 62.44 -68.11 30.44
N ALA A 184 63.49 -67.76 31.19
CA ALA A 184 64.86 -67.78 30.70
C ALA A 184 65.32 -69.20 30.27
N ARG A 185 64.96 -70.24 31.04
CA ARG A 185 65.31 -71.64 30.70
C ARG A 185 64.53 -72.17 29.49
N MET A 186 63.31 -71.70 29.26
CA MET A 186 62.53 -72.03 28.06
C MET A 186 63.16 -71.41 26.80
N ILE A 187 63.63 -70.17 26.88
CA ILE A 187 64.29 -69.47 25.77
C ILE A 187 65.65 -70.12 25.44
N GLU A 188 66.44 -70.51 26.45
CA GLU A 188 67.72 -71.18 26.24
C GLU A 188 67.56 -72.58 25.61
N ARG A 189 66.49 -73.30 25.97
CA ARG A 189 66.16 -74.60 25.38
C ARG A 189 65.67 -74.49 23.93
N ALA A 190 64.97 -73.41 23.60
CA ALA A 190 64.54 -73.14 22.22
C ALA A 190 65.72 -72.82 21.29
N HIS A 191 66.73 -72.06 21.74
CA HIS A 191 67.92 -71.77 20.94
C HIS A 191 68.79 -73.02 20.68
N LYS A 192 68.83 -73.98 21.61
CA LYS A 192 69.57 -75.24 21.42
C LYS A 192 68.94 -76.19 20.39
N MET A 193 67.67 -76.03 20.04
CA MET A 193 66.99 -76.86 19.05
C MET A 193 67.05 -76.31 17.62
N ILE A 194 67.55 -75.08 17.42
CA ILE A 194 67.67 -74.42 16.11
C ILE A 194 69.07 -74.62 15.49
N ALA A 195 70.06 -75.08 16.27
CA ALA A 195 71.39 -75.42 15.78
C ALA A 195 71.39 -76.77 15.03
N VAL A 196 70.91 -76.75 13.79
CA VAL A 196 71.15 -77.81 12.80
C VAL A 196 72.64 -77.75 12.41
N PRO A 197 73.39 -78.86 12.42
CA PRO A 197 74.77 -78.87 11.95
C PRO A 197 74.78 -78.73 10.42
N THR A 198 75.45 -77.70 9.91
CA THR A 198 75.80 -77.58 8.49
C THR A 198 76.80 -78.70 8.13
N PRO A 199 76.50 -79.58 7.16
CA PRO A 199 77.46 -80.57 6.69
C PRO A 199 78.55 -79.90 5.83
N LYS A 200 79.72 -80.57 5.82
CA LYS A 200 81.04 -80.19 5.31
C LYS A 200 81.08 -79.57 3.91
#